data_AF-A0A6I9YQY4-F1
#
_entry.id   AF-A0A6I9YQY4-F1
#
_cell.length_a   1.000
_cell.length_b   1.000
_cell.length_c   1.000
_cell.angle_alpha   90.00
_cell.angle_beta   90.00
_cell.angle_gamma   90.00
#
_symmetry.space_group_name_H-M   'P 1'
#
loop_
_entity.id
_entity.type
_entity.pdbx_description
1 polymer ?
#
loop_
_entity_poly.entity_id
_entity_poly.type
_entity_poly.pdbx_seq_one_letter_code
_entity_poly.pdbx_strand_id
1 'polypeptide(L)'
;MQKSQEHHAQKPVIPDLLMTPSDQGDGDLETEYPEDRGNWTGKLDFLLSCIGYCVGLGNVWRFPYRAYTNGGGAFLVPYFIMLAICGIPIFFMELSLGQFSSLGPLAVWKISPLFKGIGMATILIVSLVAIYYNMIIAYVLFYLFASLTNNLPWQYCGNWWNTDLCLDHHVMHTGNSAVPFNT
;
A
#
# COMPACT_ATOMS: atom_id res chain seq x y z
N MET A 1 -10.29 41.08 52.77
CA MET A 1 -10.49 41.69 51.44
C MET A 1 -10.01 40.68 50.40
N GLN A 2 -10.97 39.96 49.81
CA GLN A 2 -10.81 38.99 48.72
C GLN A 2 -10.76 39.70 47.36
N LYS A 3 -9.92 39.21 46.45
CA LYS A 3 -9.98 39.30 44.98
C LYS A 3 -8.92 38.34 44.45
N SER A 4 -9.08 37.51 43.43
CA SER A 4 -10.23 37.14 42.60
C SER A 4 -9.76 35.88 41.87
N GLN A 5 -10.41 34.74 42.08
CA GLN A 5 -10.23 33.56 41.23
C GLN A 5 -11.00 33.82 39.93
N GLU A 6 -10.33 33.70 38.79
CA GLU A 6 -10.96 33.75 37.47
C GLU A 6 -11.78 32.48 37.26
N HIS A 7 -13.09 32.58 37.48
CA HIS A 7 -14.03 31.55 37.05
C HIS A 7 -14.28 31.68 35.54
N HIS A 8 -13.99 30.59 34.85
CA HIS A 8 -14.42 30.21 33.51
C HIS A 8 -15.74 30.91 33.09
N ALA A 9 -15.66 31.80 32.10
CA ALA A 9 -16.82 32.41 31.48
C ALA A 9 -17.59 31.34 30.67
N GLN A 10 -18.60 30.74 31.29
CA GLN A 10 -19.55 29.88 30.61
C GLN A 10 -20.40 30.74 29.65
N LYS A 11 -20.32 30.47 28.35
CA LYS A 11 -21.19 31.10 27.34
C LYS A 11 -22.67 30.80 27.65
N PRO A 12 -23.58 31.76 27.44
CA PRO A 12 -24.99 31.57 27.76
C PRO A 12 -25.64 30.56 26.82
N VAL A 13 -26.36 29.58 27.39
CA VAL A 13 -27.21 28.65 26.65
C VAL A 13 -28.51 29.37 26.32
N ILE A 14 -28.74 29.62 25.02
CA ILE A 14 -30.01 30.16 24.52
C ILE A 14 -30.97 28.96 24.36
N PRO A 15 -32.23 29.03 24.83
CA PRO A 15 -33.20 27.95 24.63
C PRO A 15 -33.55 27.76 23.15
N ASP A 16 -33.70 26.50 22.71
CA ASP A 16 -33.99 26.04 21.33
C ASP A 16 -35.23 26.66 20.63
N LEU A 17 -35.97 27.55 21.30
CA LEU A 17 -37.26 28.08 20.86
C LEU A 17 -37.14 29.36 20.01
N LEU A 18 -35.92 29.84 19.71
CA LEU A 18 -35.66 31.01 18.87
C LEU A 18 -34.99 30.69 17.53
N MET A 19 -34.83 29.42 17.17
CA MET A 19 -34.29 29.05 15.86
C MET A 19 -35.38 29.19 14.78
N THR A 20 -35.26 30.19 13.91
CA THR A 20 -36.04 30.27 12.67
C THR A 20 -35.64 29.17 11.69
N PRO A 21 -36.56 28.60 10.87
CA PRO A 21 -36.29 27.46 9.98
C PRO A 21 -35.32 27.74 8.81
N SER A 22 -34.62 28.87 8.82
CA SER A 22 -33.82 29.39 7.70
C SER A 22 -32.33 29.09 7.83
N ASP A 23 -31.87 28.60 8.98
CA ASP A 23 -30.46 28.27 9.24
C ASP A 23 -30.15 26.77 9.12
N GLN A 24 -30.99 26.01 8.41
CA GLN A 24 -30.62 24.66 7.97
C GLN A 24 -29.74 24.75 6.71
N GLY A 25 -28.64 25.49 6.81
CA GLY A 25 -27.54 25.44 5.85
C GLY A 25 -26.84 24.10 6.00
N ASP A 26 -26.76 23.38 4.88
CA ASP A 26 -25.84 22.30 4.55
C ASP A 26 -25.09 21.70 5.74
N GLY A 27 -25.57 20.55 6.24
CA GLY A 27 -24.85 19.77 7.24
C GLY A 27 -23.42 19.49 6.78
N ASP A 28 -22.53 20.36 7.21
CA ASP A 28 -21.11 20.17 7.23
C ASP A 28 -20.90 18.91 8.03
N LEU A 29 -20.51 17.85 7.32
CA LEU A 29 -19.72 16.77 7.86
C LEU A 29 -18.50 17.43 8.52
N GLU A 30 -18.66 17.90 9.77
CA GLU A 30 -17.58 18.16 10.71
C GLU A 30 -16.86 16.82 10.87
N THR A 31 -15.97 16.58 9.94
CA THR A 31 -14.92 15.61 10.10
C THR A 31 -14.11 16.17 11.24
N GLU A 32 -14.34 15.65 12.44
CA GLU A 32 -13.54 15.90 13.63
C GLU A 32 -12.09 15.58 13.25
N TYR A 33 -11.32 16.60 12.84
CA TYR A 33 -9.89 16.45 12.64
C TYR A 33 -9.33 16.35 14.06
N PRO A 34 -8.74 15.21 14.46
CA PRO A 34 -8.08 15.15 15.76
C PRO A 34 -7.06 16.30 15.81
N GLU A 35 -7.20 17.18 16.80
CA GLU A 35 -6.48 18.46 16.86
C GLU A 35 -4.95 18.31 16.96
N ASP A 36 -4.44 17.10 17.20
CA ASP A 36 -3.01 16.81 17.21
C ASP A 36 -2.64 15.73 16.19
N ARG A 37 -2.03 16.16 15.08
CA ARG A 37 -1.34 15.24 14.16
C ARG A 37 -0.20 14.55 14.89
N GLY A 38 -0.23 13.22 14.92
CA GLY A 38 0.88 12.43 15.44
C GLY A 38 2.18 12.72 14.69
N ASN A 39 3.26 13.03 15.43
CA ASN A 39 4.60 13.16 14.88
C ASN A 39 5.34 11.82 14.94
N TRP A 40 6.27 11.62 14.01
CA TRP A 40 7.17 10.47 14.05
C TRP A 40 8.07 10.54 15.29
N THR A 41 8.23 9.41 15.98
CA THR A 41 9.10 9.31 17.16
C THR A 41 10.57 9.54 16.79
N GLY A 42 10.98 9.23 15.56
CA GLY A 42 12.34 9.48 15.07
C GLY A 42 12.47 9.49 13.55
N LYS A 43 13.58 10.08 13.06
CA LYS A 43 13.88 10.15 11.61
C LYS A 43 14.09 8.78 10.97
N LEU A 44 14.63 7.82 11.73
CA LEU A 44 14.85 6.47 11.25
C LEU A 44 13.54 5.70 11.04
N ASP A 45 12.53 5.93 11.89
CA ASP A 45 11.21 5.30 11.75
C ASP A 45 10.51 5.74 10.45
N PHE A 46 10.56 7.05 10.17
CA PHE A 46 10.12 7.60 8.89
C PHE A 46 10.90 6.99 7.71
N LEU A 47 12.24 6.95 7.79
CA LEU A 47 13.07 6.41 6.71
C LEU A 47 12.78 4.92 6.45
N LEU A 48 12.65 4.12 7.51
CA LEU A 48 12.35 2.69 7.40
C LEU A 48 10.95 2.46 6.82
N SER A 49 9.97 3.30 7.18
CA SER A 49 8.63 3.27 6.60
C SER A 49 8.66 3.60 5.10
N CYS A 50 9.43 4.60 4.67
CA CYS A 50 9.63 4.91 3.25
C CYS A 50 10.31 3.75 2.49
N ILE A 51 11.37 3.16 3.05
CA ILE A 51 12.05 2.02 2.42
C ILE A 51 11.10 0.82 2.31
N GLY A 52 10.32 0.53 3.36
CA GLY A 52 9.32 -0.53 3.35
C GLY A 52 8.23 -0.31 2.30
N TYR A 53 7.84 0.94 2.05
CA TYR A 53 6.93 1.28 0.96
C TYR A 53 7.56 1.11 -0.43
N CYS A 54 8.83 1.48 -0.61
CA CYS A 54 9.53 1.39 -1.90
C CYS A 54 9.92 -0.04 -2.29
N VAL A 55 10.15 -0.92 -1.32
CA VAL A 55 10.58 -2.31 -1.56
C VAL A 55 9.37 -3.25 -1.54
N GLY A 56 8.98 -3.76 -2.71
CA GLY A 56 7.87 -4.71 -2.83
C GLY A 56 8.19 -5.96 -3.65
N LEU A 57 7.22 -6.89 -3.73
CA LEU A 57 7.32 -8.13 -4.50
C LEU A 57 7.71 -7.90 -5.98
N GLY A 58 7.30 -6.77 -6.55
CA GLY A 58 7.71 -6.37 -7.90
C GLY A 58 9.22 -6.27 -8.08
N ASN A 59 9.97 -5.84 -7.05
CA ASN A 59 11.44 -5.76 -7.14
C ASN A 59 12.08 -7.16 -7.16
N VAL A 60 11.43 -8.16 -6.58
CA VAL A 60 11.95 -9.53 -6.47
C VAL A 60 11.78 -10.32 -7.77
N TRP A 61 10.60 -10.27 -8.41
CA TRP A 61 10.35 -11.08 -9.61
C TRP A 61 10.24 -10.27 -10.91
N ARG A 62 9.66 -9.05 -10.86
CA ARG A 62 9.32 -8.31 -12.09
C ARG A 62 10.54 -7.62 -12.64
N PHE A 63 11.37 -7.06 -11.77
CA PHE A 63 12.62 -6.42 -12.18
C PHE A 63 13.58 -7.42 -12.86
N PRO A 64 13.89 -8.60 -12.28
CA PRO A 64 14.75 -9.57 -12.97
C PRO A 64 14.15 -10.07 -14.29
N TYR A 65 12.84 -10.31 -14.34
CA TYR A 65 12.17 -10.72 -15.57
C TYR A 65 12.27 -9.66 -16.68
N ARG A 66 12.08 -8.38 -16.34
CA ARG A 66 12.24 -7.27 -17.28
C ARG A 66 13.68 -7.10 -17.73
N ALA A 67 14.64 -7.16 -16.80
CA ALA A 67 16.06 -7.08 -17.14
C ALA A 67 16.44 -8.21 -18.11
N TYR A 68 16.06 -9.45 -17.81
CA TYR A 68 16.36 -10.61 -18.65
C TYR A 68 15.78 -10.48 -20.06
N THR A 69 14.51 -10.09 -20.19
CA THR A 69 13.82 -10.00 -21.49
C THR A 69 14.26 -8.80 -22.35
N ASN A 70 14.86 -7.76 -21.76
CA ASN A 70 15.25 -6.52 -22.46
C ASN A 70 16.78 -6.35 -22.61
N GLY A 71 17.51 -7.45 -22.81
CA GLY A 71 18.94 -7.41 -23.06
C GLY A 71 19.81 -7.47 -21.81
N GLY A 72 19.30 -8.06 -20.72
CA GLY A 72 20.03 -8.33 -19.49
C GLY A 72 20.58 -7.06 -18.84
N GLY A 73 21.91 -6.98 -18.71
CA GLY A 73 22.60 -5.85 -18.11
C GLY A 73 22.46 -4.54 -18.89
N ALA A 74 22.22 -4.58 -20.22
CA ALA A 74 22.06 -3.37 -21.02
C ALA A 74 20.80 -2.57 -20.64
N PHE A 75 19.77 -3.24 -20.11
CA PHE A 75 18.55 -2.61 -19.60
C PHE A 75 18.80 -1.66 -18.41
N LEU A 76 19.92 -1.84 -17.69
CA LEU A 76 20.23 -0.99 -16.54
C LEU A 76 20.54 0.46 -16.92
N VAL A 77 21.10 0.69 -18.12
CA VAL A 77 21.42 2.05 -18.59
C VAL A 77 20.16 2.92 -18.73
N PRO A 78 19.14 2.56 -19.53
CA PRO A 78 17.91 3.34 -19.60
C PRO A 78 17.14 3.33 -18.26
N TYR A 79 17.23 2.26 -17.47
CA TYR A 79 16.62 2.20 -16.14
C TYR A 79 17.15 3.31 -15.21
N PHE A 80 18.47 3.45 -15.07
CA PHE A 80 19.05 4.48 -14.21
C PHE A 80 18.82 5.90 -14.75
N ILE A 81 18.82 6.10 -16.07
CA ILE A 81 18.50 7.39 -16.69
C ILE A 81 17.06 7.81 -16.35
N MET A 82 16.08 6.91 -16.56
CA MET A 82 14.68 7.21 -16.24
C MET A 82 14.45 7.34 -14.73
N LEU A 83 15.19 6.59 -13.91
CA LEU A 83 15.17 6.75 -12.46
C LEU A 83 15.65 8.14 -12.03
N ALA A 84 16.76 8.62 -12.60
CA ALA A 84 17.31 9.93 -12.25
C ALA A 84 16.45 11.10 -12.75
N ILE A 85 15.89 11.01 -13.96
CA ILE A 85 15.13 12.11 -14.60
C ILE A 85 13.66 12.13 -14.15
N CYS A 86 13.03 10.98 -13.95
CA CYS A 86 11.61 10.91 -13.62
C CYS A 86 11.36 10.32 -12.22
N GLY A 87 12.00 9.20 -11.88
CA GLY A 87 11.73 8.50 -10.63
C GLY A 87 12.04 9.33 -9.38
N ILE A 88 13.29 9.80 -9.25
CA ILE A 88 13.76 10.57 -8.10
C ILE A 88 13.00 11.92 -8.00
N PRO A 89 12.83 12.71 -9.08
CA PRO A 89 12.11 13.97 -8.98
C PRO A 89 10.64 13.82 -8.58
N ILE A 90 9.92 12.83 -9.12
CA ILE A 90 8.51 12.59 -8.77
C ILE A 90 8.41 12.16 -7.30
N PHE A 91 9.27 11.23 -6.86
CA PHE A 91 9.28 10.77 -5.48
C PHE A 91 9.61 11.91 -4.50
N PHE A 92 10.60 12.74 -4.82
CA PHE A 92 10.94 13.91 -4.02
C PHE A 92 9.80 14.93 -3.96
N MET A 93 9.14 15.20 -5.11
CA MET A 93 7.99 16.09 -5.17
C MET A 93 6.86 15.59 -4.26
N GLU A 94 6.52 14.29 -4.33
CA GLU A 94 5.46 13.70 -3.51
C GLU A 94 5.77 13.77 -2.01
N LEU A 95 7.01 13.42 -1.61
CA LEU A 95 7.43 13.53 -0.22
C LEU A 95 7.44 14.97 0.28
N SER A 96 7.99 15.90 -0.51
CA SER A 96 8.05 17.32 -0.13
C SER A 96 6.65 17.93 0.03
N LEU A 97 5.71 17.58 -0.86
CA LEU A 97 4.32 18.00 -0.78
C LEU A 97 3.61 17.38 0.44
N GLY A 98 3.85 16.10 0.74
CA GLY A 98 3.30 15.45 1.93
C GLY A 98 3.80 16.05 3.24
N GLN A 99 5.08 16.43 3.30
CA GLN A 99 5.66 17.10 4.47
C GLN A 99 5.19 18.56 4.59
N PHE A 100 5.16 19.30 3.47
CA PHE A 100 4.75 20.71 3.46
C PHE A 100 3.27 20.89 3.80
N SER A 101 2.38 20.15 3.12
CA SER A 101 0.95 20.27 3.34
C SER A 101 0.53 19.65 4.66
N SER A 102 1.23 18.62 5.16
CA SER A 102 0.90 17.94 6.42
C SER A 102 -0.56 17.45 6.51
N LEU A 103 -1.19 17.24 5.35
CA LEU A 103 -2.59 16.91 5.16
C LEU A 103 -2.70 15.58 4.39
N GLY A 104 -3.84 14.91 4.51
CA GLY A 104 -4.12 13.69 3.75
C GLY A 104 -4.25 13.93 2.24
N PRO A 105 -4.17 12.87 1.41
CA PRO A 105 -4.13 12.95 -0.05
C PRO A 105 -5.34 13.63 -0.69
N LEU A 106 -6.50 13.68 -0.02
CA LEU A 106 -7.66 14.45 -0.48
C LEU A 106 -7.59 15.93 -0.09
N ALA A 107 -7.09 16.22 1.12
CA ALA A 107 -7.05 17.56 1.69
C ALA A 107 -5.88 18.41 1.15
N VAL A 108 -4.80 17.77 0.68
CA VAL A 108 -3.68 18.44 -0.01
C VAL A 108 -4.14 19.30 -1.20
N TRP A 109 -5.14 18.82 -1.96
CA TRP A 109 -5.61 19.51 -3.16
C TRP A 109 -6.47 20.75 -2.86
N LYS A 110 -6.59 21.18 -1.60
CA LYS A 110 -7.13 22.51 -1.24
C LYS A 110 -6.33 23.67 -1.87
N ILE A 111 -5.06 23.43 -2.24
CA ILE A 111 -4.21 24.41 -2.96
C ILE A 111 -4.79 24.75 -4.34
N SER A 112 -5.40 23.78 -5.03
CA SER A 112 -5.91 23.94 -6.39
C SER A 112 -7.16 23.06 -6.60
N PRO A 113 -8.37 23.60 -6.51
CA PRO A 113 -9.60 22.81 -6.54
C PRO A 113 -9.83 22.07 -7.86
N LEU A 114 -9.20 22.52 -8.96
CA LEU A 114 -9.22 21.84 -10.26
C LEU A 114 -8.66 20.41 -10.17
N PHE A 115 -7.69 20.17 -9.28
CA PHE A 115 -7.02 18.88 -9.13
C PHE A 115 -7.59 18.02 -7.99
N LYS A 116 -8.73 18.42 -7.38
CA LYS A 116 -9.39 17.63 -6.33
C LYS A 116 -9.73 16.20 -6.77
N GLY A 117 -9.99 16.00 -8.07
CA GLY A 117 -10.22 14.68 -8.66
C GLY A 117 -9.02 13.73 -8.55
N ILE A 118 -7.78 14.26 -8.55
CA ILE A 118 -6.56 13.45 -8.39
C ILE A 118 -6.53 12.81 -7.01
N GLY A 119 -6.85 13.56 -5.94
CA GLY A 119 -6.91 13.02 -4.59
C GLY A 119 -7.92 11.88 -4.43
N MET A 120 -9.10 12.02 -5.03
CA MET A 120 -10.12 10.96 -5.04
C MET A 120 -9.66 9.72 -5.85
N ALA A 121 -9.05 9.95 -7.02
CA ALA A 121 -8.51 8.86 -7.84
C ALA A 121 -7.39 8.10 -7.10
N THR A 122 -6.50 8.80 -6.40
CA THR A 122 -5.44 8.18 -5.60
C THR A 122 -6.01 7.29 -4.51
N ILE A 123 -7.05 7.74 -3.78
CA ILE A 123 -7.71 6.93 -2.75
C ILE A 123 -8.33 5.66 -3.36
N LEU A 124 -8.99 5.78 -4.51
CA LEU A 124 -9.58 4.65 -5.22
C LEU A 124 -8.52 3.65 -5.72
N ILE A 125 -7.41 4.14 -6.27
CA ILE A 125 -6.32 3.27 -6.75
C ILE A 125 -5.69 2.54 -5.56
N VAL A 126 -5.39 3.24 -4.46
CA VAL A 126 -4.80 2.63 -3.26
C VAL A 126 -5.73 1.58 -2.65
N SER A 127 -7.04 1.81 -2.62
CA SER A 127 -8.00 0.83 -2.10
C SER A 127 -8.07 -0.43 -2.97
N LEU A 128 -8.11 -0.30 -4.30
CA LEU A 128 -8.05 -1.45 -5.21
C LEU A 128 -6.74 -2.22 -5.06
N VAL A 129 -5.62 -1.51 -4.93
CA VAL A 129 -4.30 -2.09 -4.73
C VAL A 129 -4.22 -2.87 -3.42
N ALA A 130 -4.79 -2.33 -2.34
CA ALA A 130 -4.85 -3.00 -1.06
C ALA A 130 -5.60 -4.34 -1.12
N ILE A 131 -6.72 -4.42 -1.85
CA ILE A 131 -7.52 -5.65 -1.93
C ILE A 131 -6.70 -6.79 -2.55
N TYR A 132 -6.08 -6.57 -3.70
CA TYR A 132 -5.34 -7.65 -4.37
C TYR A 132 -4.01 -7.97 -3.68
N TYR A 133 -3.30 -6.97 -3.12
CA TYR A 133 -2.04 -7.25 -2.43
C TYR A 133 -2.25 -8.04 -1.14
N ASN A 134 -3.31 -7.78 -0.38
CA ASN A 134 -3.64 -8.57 0.81
C ASN A 134 -3.92 -10.03 0.46
N MET A 135 -4.57 -10.29 -0.68
CA MET A 135 -4.77 -11.64 -1.20
C MET A 135 -3.41 -12.33 -1.46
N ILE A 136 -2.46 -11.66 -2.10
CA ILE A 136 -1.10 -12.22 -2.31
C ILE A 136 -0.38 -12.49 -0.99
N ILE A 137 -0.47 -11.59 -0.01
CA ILE A 137 0.11 -11.81 1.33
C ILE A 137 -0.49 -13.06 1.97
N ALA A 138 -1.81 -13.26 1.85
CA ALA A 138 -2.47 -14.47 2.35
C ALA A 138 -1.94 -15.74 1.69
N TYR A 139 -1.68 -15.74 0.37
CA TYR A 139 -1.03 -16.88 -0.29
C TYR A 139 0.38 -17.13 0.24
N VAL A 140 1.19 -16.08 0.40
CA VAL A 140 2.55 -16.22 0.94
C VAL A 140 2.53 -16.79 2.35
N LEU A 141 1.62 -16.34 3.22
CA LEU A 141 1.45 -16.89 4.56
C LEU A 141 0.98 -18.36 4.52
N PHE A 142 0.04 -18.69 3.65
CA PHE A 142 -0.40 -20.08 3.44
C PHE A 142 0.77 -20.98 3.05
N TYR A 143 1.56 -20.60 2.03
CA TYR A 143 2.73 -21.36 1.60
C TYR A 143 3.85 -21.38 2.64
N LEU A 144 4.00 -20.32 3.45
CA LEU A 144 4.94 -20.29 4.57
C LEU A 144 4.61 -21.38 5.59
N PHE A 145 3.36 -21.45 6.05
CA PHE A 145 2.95 -22.47 7.01
C PHE A 145 2.92 -23.87 6.39
N ALA A 146 2.52 -24.00 5.12
CA ALA A 146 2.58 -25.27 4.39
C ALA A 146 4.02 -25.75 4.15
N SER A 147 5.03 -24.87 4.23
CA SER A 147 6.45 -25.22 4.14
C SER A 147 7.05 -25.71 5.45
N LEU A 148 6.34 -25.60 6.59
CA LEU A 148 6.81 -26.06 7.91
C LEU A 148 6.63 -27.58 8.08
N THR A 149 7.03 -28.34 7.08
CA THR A 149 7.01 -29.80 7.04
C THR A 149 8.31 -30.32 6.43
N ASN A 150 8.71 -31.55 6.77
CA ASN A 150 9.95 -32.15 6.25
C ASN A 150 9.84 -32.50 4.75
N ASN A 151 8.65 -32.90 4.29
CA ASN A 151 8.40 -33.22 2.89
C ASN A 151 7.42 -32.20 2.32
N LEU A 152 7.87 -31.41 1.36
CA LEU A 152 7.07 -30.31 0.80
C LEU A 152 5.96 -30.88 -0.09
N PRO A 153 4.71 -30.42 0.05
CA PRO A 153 3.58 -31.03 -0.64
C PRO A 153 3.64 -30.83 -2.17
N TRP A 154 4.33 -29.81 -2.67
CA TRP A 154 4.54 -29.58 -4.11
C TRP A 154 5.79 -30.29 -4.68
N GLN A 155 6.46 -31.14 -3.90
CA GLN A 155 7.64 -31.88 -4.38
C GLN A 155 7.25 -33.14 -5.17
N TYR A 156 6.11 -33.77 -4.89
CA TYR A 156 5.72 -35.08 -5.44
C TYR A 156 4.29 -35.10 -5.99
N CYS A 157 4.03 -36.05 -6.90
CA CYS A 157 2.76 -36.17 -7.62
C CYS A 157 1.66 -37.00 -6.93
N GLY A 158 1.82 -37.37 -5.65
CA GLY A 158 0.89 -38.23 -4.90
C GLY A 158 -0.22 -37.54 -4.08
N ASN A 159 -0.55 -36.29 -4.36
CA ASN A 159 -1.59 -35.56 -3.61
C ASN A 159 -2.97 -35.67 -4.26
N TRP A 160 -4.02 -35.48 -3.46
CA TRP A 160 -5.42 -35.58 -3.92
C TRP A 160 -5.84 -34.52 -4.95
N TRP A 161 -5.11 -33.40 -5.02
CA TRP A 161 -5.35 -32.33 -6.00
C TRP A 161 -4.60 -32.52 -7.32
N ASN A 162 -3.76 -33.55 -7.42
CA ASN A 162 -2.99 -33.82 -8.63
C ASN A 162 -3.84 -34.52 -9.70
N THR A 163 -3.47 -34.33 -10.96
CA THR A 163 -4.09 -34.98 -12.12
C THR A 163 -3.12 -35.98 -12.74
N ASP A 164 -3.60 -36.81 -13.68
CA ASP A 164 -2.79 -37.82 -14.38
C ASP A 164 -1.63 -37.21 -15.21
N LEU A 165 -1.64 -35.89 -15.43
CA LEU A 165 -0.59 -35.15 -16.11
C LEU A 165 0.56 -34.71 -15.18
N CYS A 166 0.50 -35.02 -13.89
CA CYS A 166 1.54 -34.62 -12.94
C CYS A 166 2.85 -35.39 -13.19
N LEU A 167 3.94 -34.66 -13.36
CA LEU A 167 5.27 -35.23 -13.60
C LEU A 167 6.19 -35.01 -12.41
N ASP A 168 6.68 -36.10 -11.82
CA ASP A 168 7.65 -36.04 -10.73
C ASP A 168 9.10 -36.06 -11.27
N HIS A 169 9.88 -35.03 -10.94
CA HIS A 169 11.25 -34.87 -11.41
C HIS A 169 12.20 -35.94 -10.82
N HIS A 170 11.89 -36.49 -9.64
CA HIS A 170 12.73 -37.54 -9.02
C HIS A 170 12.61 -38.88 -9.73
N VAL A 171 11.45 -39.17 -10.33
CA VAL A 171 11.20 -40.41 -11.08
C VAL A 171 11.91 -40.40 -12.43
N MET A 172 12.03 -39.22 -13.07
CA MET A 172 12.70 -39.04 -14.37
C MET A 172 14.19 -39.39 -14.36
N HIS A 173 14.89 -39.22 -13.24
CA HIS A 173 16.33 -39.51 -13.16
C HIS A 173 16.66 -41.01 -13.03
N THR A 174 15.70 -41.84 -12.66
CA THR A 174 15.92 -43.28 -12.38
C THR A 174 15.38 -44.17 -13.51
N GLY A 175 14.52 -43.64 -14.39
CA GLY A 175 13.99 -44.33 -15.56
C GLY A 175 14.67 -43.86 -16.85
N ASN A 176 15.48 -44.73 -17.47
CA ASN A 176 15.84 -44.60 -18.88
C ASN A 176 14.58 -44.25 -19.70
N SER A 177 14.65 -43.13 -20.44
CA SER A 177 13.79 -42.76 -21.58
C SER A 177 12.58 -43.66 -21.85
N ALA A 178 11.55 -43.57 -21.01
CA ALA A 178 10.26 -44.19 -21.29
C ALA A 178 9.18 -43.45 -20.51
N VAL A 179 8.69 -42.35 -21.09
CA VAL A 179 7.38 -41.81 -20.72
C VAL A 179 6.36 -42.77 -21.31
N PRO A 180 5.59 -43.54 -20.53
CA PRO A 180 4.44 -44.24 -21.08
C PRO A 180 3.35 -43.19 -21.24
N PHE A 181 3.35 -42.48 -22.37
CA PHE A 181 2.13 -41.86 -22.86
C PHE A 181 1.19 -43.03 -23.20
N ASN A 182 0.32 -43.39 -22.25
CA ASN A 182 -0.77 -44.31 -22.51
C ASN A 182 -2.05 -43.48 -22.61
N THR A 183 -2.70 -43.68 -23.76
CA THR A 183 -3.99 -43.12 -24.21
C THR A 183 -5.12 -43.32 -23.21
#